data_AF-A0A3M2DV23-F1
#
_entry.id   AF-A0A3M2DV23-F1
#
_cell.length_a   1.000
_cell.length_b   1.000
_cell.length_c   1.000
_cell.angle_alpha   90.00
_cell.angle_beta   90.00
_cell.angle_gamma   90.00
#
_symmetry.space_group_name_H-M   'P 1'
#
loop_
_entity.id
_entity.type
_entity.pdbx_description
1 polymer ?
#
loop_
_entity_poly.entity_id
_entity_poly.type
_entity_poly.pdbx_seq_one_letter_code
_entity_poly.pdbx_strand_id
1 'polypeptide(L)' 'VKRMLHMAIQACKRAGKYVGICGQGPSDHPDLALWLMEEGIDSVSLNPDSVLETWLFLAEQAGSKH' A
#
# COMPACT_ATOMS: atom_id res chain seq x y z
N VAL A 1 0.33 5.52 -13.69
CA VAL A 1 -0.34 4.29 -13.18
C VAL A 1 -1.27 4.56 -11.99
N LYS A 2 -0.95 5.48 -11.05
CA LYS A 2 -1.78 5.80 -9.86
C LYS A 2 -3.29 5.93 -10.13
N ARG A 3 -3.72 6.54 -11.24
CA ARG A 3 -5.14 6.64 -11.61
C ARG A 3 -5.86 5.28 -11.73
N MET A 4 -5.21 4.27 -12.32
CA MET A 4 -5.81 2.94 -12.46
C MET A 4 -5.88 2.21 -11.11
N LEU A 5 -4.84 2.35 -10.29
CA LEU A 5 -4.81 1.79 -8.94
C LEU A 5 -5.89 2.41 -8.05
N HIS A 6 -6.01 3.74 -8.07
CA HIS A 6 -7.07 4.48 -7.38
C HIS A 6 -8.45 3.97 -7.78
N MET A 7 -8.72 3.86 -9.09
CA MET A 7 -10.01 3.37 -9.58
C MET A 7 -10.32 1.94 -9.09
N ALA A 8 -9.33 1.04 -9.12
CA ALA A 8 -9.48 -0.34 -8.66
C ALA A 8 -9.73 -0.42 -7.15
N ILE A 9 -8.91 0.27 -6.35
CA ILE A 9 -9.05 0.33 -4.88
C ILE A 9 -10.43 0.88 -4.52
N GLN A 10 -10.79 2.05 -5.04
CA GLN A 10 -12.09 2.67 -4.73
C GLN A 10 -13.28 1.81 -5.17
N ALA A 11 -13.19 1.09 -6.29
CA ALA A 11 -14.23 0.15 -6.70
C ALA A 11 -14.41 -0.99 -5.70
N CYS A 12 -13.32 -1.61 -5.24
CA CYS A 12 -13.36 -2.66 -4.22
C CYS A 12 -13.87 -2.14 -2.88
N LYS A 13 -13.39 -0.98 -2.39
CA LYS A 13 -13.86 -0.39 -1.13
C LYS A 13 -15.36 -0.07 -1.17
N ARG A 14 -15.86 0.52 -2.27
CA ARG A 14 -17.31 0.76 -2.46
C ARG A 14 -18.13 -0.52 -2.47
N ALA A 15 -17.57 -1.62 -2.97
CA ALA A 15 -18.22 -2.93 -2.99
C ALA A 15 -18.06 -3.73 -1.68
N GLY A 16 -17.33 -3.20 -0.68
CA GLY A 16 -16.98 -3.93 0.53
C GLY A 16 -16.17 -5.20 0.24
N LYS A 17 -15.34 -5.17 -0.80
CA LYS A 17 -14.50 -6.30 -1.24
C LYS A 17 -13.04 -6.03 -0.91
N TYR A 18 -12.31 -7.12 -0.64
CA TYR A 18 -10.87 -7.11 -0.42
C TYR A 18 -10.11 -6.61 -1.66
N VAL A 19 -9.07 -5.82 -1.44
CA VAL A 19 -8.11 -5.39 -2.47
C VAL A 19 -6.68 -5.41 -1.93
N GLY A 20 -5.81 -6.10 -2.66
CA GLY A 20 -4.38 -6.16 -2.41
C GLY A 20 -3.57 -5.94 -3.69
N ILE A 21 -2.29 -5.62 -3.53
CA ILE A 21 -1.34 -5.46 -4.65
C ILE A 21 -0.14 -6.37 -4.46
N CYS A 22 0.39 -6.89 -5.56
CA CYS A 22 1.64 -7.65 -5.60
C CYS A 22 2.67 -6.94 -6.50
N GLY A 23 3.94 -7.23 -6.25
CA GLY A 23 5.08 -6.66 -6.98
C GLY A 23 5.96 -5.79 -6.07
N GLN A 24 7.17 -5.48 -6.54
CA GLN A 24 8.18 -4.76 -5.73
C GLN A 24 8.05 -3.23 -5.79
N GLY A 25 7.11 -2.70 -6.58
CA GLY A 25 6.89 -1.25 -6.66
C GLY A 25 6.75 -0.56 -5.29
N PRO A 26 6.00 -1.11 -4.31
CA PRO A 26 5.88 -0.50 -2.99
C PRO A 26 7.16 -0.57 -2.14
N SER A 27 7.99 -1.62 -2.26
CA SER A 27 9.28 -1.72 -1.56
C SER A 27 10.36 -0.87 -2.21
N ASP A 28 10.41 -0.84 -3.55
CA ASP A 28 11.37 -0.05 -4.33
C ASP A 28 11.06 1.47 -4.26
N HIS A 29 9.80 1.82 -4.03
CA HIS A 29 9.31 3.20 -3.93
C HIS A 29 8.46 3.39 -2.65
N PRO A 30 9.07 3.77 -1.52
CA PRO A 30 8.36 3.91 -0.24
C PRO A 30 7.21 4.95 -0.28
N ASP A 31 7.31 5.98 -1.12
CA ASP A 31 6.24 6.96 -1.35
C ASP A 31 5.00 6.32 -2.00
N LEU A 32 5.19 5.29 -2.82
CA LEU A 32 4.10 4.50 -3.39
C LEU A 32 3.44 3.63 -2.30
N ALA A 33 4.22 2.99 -1.42
CA ALA A 33 3.65 2.24 -0.30
C ALA A 33 2.83 3.14 0.62
N LEU A 34 3.33 4.34 0.94
CA LEU A 34 2.61 5.31 1.75
C LEU A 34 1.33 5.77 1.06
N TRP A 35 1.39 6.10 -0.23
CA TRP A 35 0.21 6.49 -1.00
C TRP A 35 -0.84 5.37 -1.07
N LEU A 36 -0.42 4.11 -1.24
CA LEU A 36 -1.32 2.95 -1.24
C LEU A 36 -2.00 2.76 0.13
N MET A 37 -1.28 2.98 1.22
CA MET A 37 -1.83 2.96 2.58
C MET A 37 -2.88 4.07 2.76
N GLU A 38 -2.61 5.28 2.26
CA GLU A 38 -3.54 6.41 2.30
C GLU A 38 -4.79 6.20 1.43
N GLU A 39 -4.64 5.54 0.27
CA GLU A 39 -5.75 5.10 -0.58
C GLU A 39 -6.62 4.01 0.09
N GLY A 40 -6.11 3.39 1.15
CA GLY A 40 -6.84 2.41 1.95
C GLY A 40 -6.82 0.99 1.36
N ILE A 41 -5.71 0.60 0.70
CA ILE A 41 -5.51 -0.80 0.30
C ILE A 41 -5.51 -1.74 1.52
N ASP A 42 -6.00 -2.96 1.37
CA ASP A 42 -6.11 -3.90 2.50
C ASP A 42 -4.80 -4.69 2.70
N SER A 43 -4.01 -4.89 1.64
CA SER A 43 -2.73 -5.60 1.73
C SER A 43 -1.72 -5.20 0.65
N VAL A 44 -0.44 -5.44 0.95
CA VAL A 44 0.67 -5.37 0.01
C VAL A 44 1.49 -6.65 0.13
N SER A 45 1.77 -7.31 -1.00
CA SER A 45 2.57 -8.55 -1.06
C SER A 45 3.97 -8.25 -1.62
N LEU A 46 4.99 -8.44 -0.79
CA LEU A 46 6.39 -8.14 -1.08
C LEU A 46 7.26 -9.38 -0.99
N ASN A 47 8.52 -9.24 -1.43
CA ASN A 47 9.50 -10.29 -1.21
C ASN A 47 9.88 -10.36 0.29
N PRO A 48 10.26 -11.54 0.81
CA PRO A 48 10.58 -11.70 2.24
C PRO A 48 11.73 -10.82 2.75
N ASP A 49 12.66 -10.44 1.88
CA ASP A 49 13.79 -9.56 2.18
C ASP A 49 13.38 -8.10 2.37
N SER A 50 12.35 -7.63 1.67
CA SER A 50 11.90 -6.23 1.69
C SER A 50 10.69 -5.95 2.59
N VAL A 51 10.01 -7.00 3.07
CA VAL A 51 8.78 -6.85 3.86
C VAL A 51 9.00 -6.11 5.18
N LEU A 52 10.11 -6.40 5.89
CA LEU A 52 10.39 -5.80 7.20
C LEU A 52 10.71 -4.31 7.07
N GLU A 53 11.56 -3.94 6.11
CA GLU A 53 11.93 -2.55 5.84
C GLU A 53 10.68 -1.72 5.49
N THR A 54 9.87 -2.23 4.56
CA THR A 54 8.64 -1.53 4.13
C THR A 54 7.64 -1.38 5.28
N TRP A 55 7.50 -2.41 6.12
CA TRP A 55 6.61 -2.35 7.28
C TRP A 55 7.08 -1.32 8.30
N LEU A 56 8.36 -1.33 8.67
CA LEU A 56 8.92 -0.37 9.64
C LEU A 56 8.76 1.07 9.15
N PHE A 57 9.04 1.32 7.87
CA PHE A 57 8.82 2.62 7.24
C PHE A 57 7.35 3.07 7.37
N LEU A 58 6.39 2.22 6.98
CA LEU A 58 4.97 2.57 7.06
C LEU A 58 4.50 2.80 8.51
N ALA A 59 5.01 2.01 9.46
CA ALA A 59 4.70 2.17 10.87
C ALA A 59 5.19 3.51 11.44
N GLU A 60 6.40 3.94 11.08
CA GLU A 60 6.96 5.24 11.47
C GLU A 60 6.12 6.40 10.92
N GLN A 61 5.70 6.31 9.66
CA GLN A 61 4.84 7.33 9.03
C GLN A 61 3.44 7.37 9.63
N ALA A 62 2.87 6.22 9.99
CA ALA A 62 1.57 6.14 10.64
C ALA A 62 1.61 6.73 12.06
N GLY A 63 2.70 6.50 12.81
CA GLY A 63 2.90 7.03 14.16
C GLY A 63 3.18 8.54 14.20
N SER A 64 3.81 9.09 13.15
CA SER A 64 4.14 10.52 13.06
C SER A 64 2.94 11.43 12.75
N LYS A 65 1.76 10.86 12.41
CA LYS A 65 0.53 11.60 12.12
C LYS A 65 -0.35 11.84 13.37
N HIS A 66 0.18 11.69 14.59
CA HIS A 66 -0.52 11.98 15.86
C HIS A 66 0.25 12.97 16.72
#